data_AF-A0A562TNE9-F1
#
_entry.id   AF-A0A562TNE9-F1
#
_cell.length_a   1.000
_cell.length_b   1.000
_cell.length_c   1.000
_cell.angle_alpha   90.00
_cell.angle_beta   90.00
_cell.angle_gamma   90.00
#
_symmetry.space_group_name_H-M   'P 1'
#
loop_
_entity.id
_entity.type
_entity.pdbx_description
1 polymer ?
#
loop_
_entity_poly.entity_id
_entity_poly.type
_entity_poly.pdbx_seq_one_letter_code
_entity_poly.pdbx_strand_id
1 'polypeptide(L)'
;MDYNVYLLATDPKNPCRDVIHSRDTGLKIRVFCLDKEPFDPDGNEIQLYGYANGKLFAFETINIAPDDALDVVGAIQWYAEYVDYPEMEILPDDPRGDKNIAI
;
A
#
# COMPACT_ATOMS: atom_id res chain seq x y z
N MET A 1 -12.75 -19.79 2.90
CA MET A 1 -12.03 -18.54 2.61
C MET A 1 -11.71 -17.97 3.96
N ASP A 2 -10.45 -18.10 4.38
CA ASP A 2 -10.01 -17.57 5.66
C ASP A 2 -10.13 -16.05 5.61
N TYR A 3 -10.89 -15.49 6.54
CA TYR A 3 -11.03 -14.06 6.68
C TYR A 3 -9.74 -13.55 7.33
N ASN A 4 -8.77 -13.13 6.51
CA ASN A 4 -7.60 -12.43 7.01
C ASN A 4 -8.06 -11.17 7.76
N VAL A 5 -7.73 -11.09 9.05
CA VAL A 5 -8.06 -9.93 9.88
C VAL A 5 -6.89 -8.96 9.83
N TYR A 6 -7.16 -7.74 9.39
CA TYR A 6 -6.18 -6.67 9.34
C TYR A 6 -6.43 -5.63 10.45
N LEU A 7 -5.35 -5.04 10.93
CA LEU A 7 -5.35 -3.95 11.91
C LEU A 7 -4.65 -2.75 11.31
N LEU A 8 -5.15 -1.54 11.61
CA LEU A 8 -4.54 -0.30 11.17
C LEU A 8 -3.88 0.42 12.33
N ALA A 9 -2.57 0.61 12.24
CA ALA A 9 -1.85 1.56 13.07
C ALA A 9 -1.76 2.90 12.32
N THR A 10 -2.58 3.87 12.73
CA THR A 10 -2.63 5.19 12.09
C THR A 10 -1.87 6.24 12.90
N ASP A 11 -1.23 7.18 12.21
CA ASP A 11 -0.76 8.42 12.83
C ASP A 11 -1.93 9.43 12.85
N PRO A 12 -2.44 9.83 14.04
CA PRO A 12 -3.57 10.76 14.14
C PRO A 12 -3.33 12.12 13.47
N LYS A 13 -2.08 12.47 13.20
CA LYS A 13 -1.69 13.72 12.54
C LYS A 13 -1.42 13.54 11.06
N ASN A 14 -1.23 12.31 10.58
CA ASN A 14 -0.86 12.04 9.20
C ASN A 14 -1.34 10.66 8.72
N PRO A 15 -2.52 10.57 8.08
CA PRO A 15 -3.02 9.30 7.53
C PRO A 15 -2.14 8.75 6.38
N CYS A 16 -1.17 9.54 5.89
CA CYS A 16 -0.20 9.09 4.89
C CYS A 16 0.98 8.32 5.48
N ARG A 17 0.85 7.87 6.73
CA ARG A 17 1.85 7.06 7.46
C ARG A 17 1.20 5.88 8.16
N ASP A 18 0.04 5.48 7.68
CA ASP A 18 -0.67 4.32 8.20
C ASP A 18 0.16 3.05 7.96
N VAL A 19 0.06 2.10 8.90
CA VAL A 19 0.65 0.77 8.77
C VAL A 19 -0.46 -0.26 8.91
N ILE A 20 -0.65 -1.04 7.85
CA ILE A 20 -1.57 -2.18 7.81
C ILE A 20 -0.82 -3.38 8.38
N HIS A 21 -1.42 -4.06 9.34
CA HIS A 21 -0.90 -5.26 9.97
C HIS A 21 -1.83 -6.44 9.71
N SER A 22 -1.30 -7.54 9.17
CA SER A 22 -2.01 -8.82 9.24
C SER A 22 -1.95 -9.33 10.67
N ARG A 23 -3.09 -9.80 11.20
CA ARG A 23 -3.15 -10.42 12.54
C ARG A 23 -2.56 -11.82 12.53
N ASP A 24 -2.81 -12.57 11.46
CA ASP A 24 -2.57 -14.01 11.40
C ASP A 24 -1.21 -14.32 10.74
N THR A 25 -0.60 -13.35 10.07
CA THR A 25 0.70 -13.48 9.39
C THR A 25 1.70 -12.39 9.83
N GLY A 26 2.94 -12.46 9.32
CA GLY A 26 3.98 -11.46 9.56
C GLY A 26 3.82 -10.17 8.76
N LEU A 27 2.88 -10.16 7.80
CA LEU A 27 2.70 -9.10 6.83
C LEU A 27 2.43 -7.74 7.48
N LYS A 28 3.23 -6.76 7.08
CA LYS A 28 3.08 -5.34 7.41
C LYS A 28 3.25 -4.53 6.15
N ILE A 29 2.39 -3.54 5.95
CA ILE A 29 2.44 -2.64 4.80
C ILE A 29 2.37 -1.21 5.28
N ARG A 30 3.35 -0.40 4.90
CA ARG A 30 3.35 1.05 5.09
C ARG A 30 2.62 1.72 3.94
N VAL A 31 1.73 2.64 4.26
CA VAL A 31 1.02 3.47 3.30
C VAL A 31 1.72 4.81 3.20
N PHE A 32 1.91 5.29 1.97
CA PHE A 32 2.45 6.61 1.65
C PHE A 32 1.51 7.37 0.73
N CYS A 33 1.39 8.68 0.93
CA CYS A 33 0.75 9.57 -0.05
C CYS A 33 1.84 10.23 -0.91
N LEU A 34 1.94 9.81 -2.18
CA LEU A 34 3.01 10.25 -3.09
C LEU A 34 2.89 11.71 -3.53
N ASP A 35 1.76 12.35 -3.27
CA ASP A 35 1.52 13.78 -3.48
C ASP A 35 2.03 14.66 -2.33
N LYS A 36 2.36 14.08 -1.17
CA LYS A 36 2.68 14.84 0.05
C LYS A 36 4.06 14.59 0.61
N GLU A 37 4.58 13.37 0.45
CA GLU A 37 5.87 12.99 1.05
C GLU A 37 6.81 12.41 -0.02
N PRO A 38 8.13 12.64 0.11
CA PRO A 38 9.10 11.93 -0.70
C PRO A 38 8.97 10.43 -0.40
N PHE A 39 9.07 9.63 -1.45
CA PHE A 39 9.00 8.18 -1.39
C PHE A 39 10.23 7.62 -2.10
N ASP A 40 11.01 6.83 -1.37
CA ASP A 40 12.20 6.14 -1.85
C ASP A 40 11.98 4.64 -1.57
N PRO A 41 11.66 3.84 -2.60
CA PRO A 41 11.28 2.45 -2.41
C PRO A 41 12.49 1.57 -2.03
N ASP A 42 12.30 0.67 -1.07
CA ASP A 42 13.31 -0.34 -0.74
C ASP A 42 13.24 -1.52 -1.72
N GLY A 43 14.31 -1.73 -2.51
CA GLY A 43 14.36 -2.83 -3.49
C GLY A 43 14.29 -4.25 -2.92
N ASN A 44 14.30 -4.43 -1.59
CA ASN A 44 14.06 -5.72 -0.95
C ASN A 44 12.59 -5.94 -0.54
N GLU A 45 11.76 -4.91 -0.62
CA GLU A 45 10.35 -4.95 -0.29
C GLU A 45 9.49 -5.00 -1.56
N ILE A 46 8.23 -5.39 -1.39
CA ILE A 46 7.24 -5.30 -2.46
C ILE A 46 6.64 -3.90 -2.42
N GLN A 47 6.64 -3.22 -3.57
CA GLN A 47 5.92 -1.98 -3.78
C GLN A 47 4.73 -2.21 -4.70
N LEU A 48 3.59 -1.69 -4.28
CA LEU A 48 2.39 -1.56 -5.11
C LEU A 48 1.85 -0.14 -4.97
N TYR A 49 1.11 0.31 -5.97
CA TYR A 49 0.59 1.67 -6.03
C TYR A 49 -0.91 1.63 -6.21
N GLY A 50 -1.60 2.71 -5.85
CA GLY A 50 -3.03 2.78 -6.09
C GLY A 50 -3.57 4.20 -6.11
N TYR A 51 -4.59 4.41 -6.94
CA TYR A 51 -5.30 5.68 -6.98
C TYR A 51 -6.58 5.59 -6.15
N ALA A 52 -6.72 6.51 -5.19
CA ALA A 52 -7.96 6.69 -4.44
C ALA A 52 -8.31 8.17 -4.37
N ASN A 53 -9.53 8.53 -4.78
CA ASN A 53 -10.03 9.91 -4.72
C ASN A 53 -9.07 10.94 -5.35
N GLY A 54 -8.43 10.58 -6.47
CA GLY A 54 -7.47 11.42 -7.20
C GLY A 54 -6.10 11.57 -6.53
N LYS A 55 -5.82 10.82 -5.47
CA LYS A 55 -4.51 10.76 -4.80
C LYS A 55 -3.81 9.46 -5.16
N LEU A 56 -2.50 9.55 -5.32
CA LEU A 56 -1.65 8.39 -5.57
C LEU A 56 -1.05 7.92 -4.25
N PHE A 57 -1.35 6.69 -3.90
CA PHE A 57 -0.77 5.99 -2.76
C PHE A 57 0.33 5.05 -3.21
N ALA A 58 1.35 4.88 -2.38
CA ALA A 58 2.26 3.76 -2.45
C ALA A 58 2.08 2.89 -1.21
N PHE A 59 2.15 1.58 -1.42
CA PHE A 59 2.05 0.53 -0.44
C PHE A 59 3.35 -0.25 -0.48
N GLU A 60 4.11 -0.20 0.60
CA GLU A 60 5.41 -0.89 0.69
C GLU A 60 5.37 -1.87 1.85
N THR A 61 5.80 -3.11 1.61
CA THR A 61 5.91 -4.09 2.69
C THR A 61 7.02 -3.73 3.69
N ILE A 62 6.98 -4.31 4.89
CA ILE A 62 8.04 -4.15 5.88
C ILE A 62 8.55 -5.53 6.30
N ASN A 63 9.79 -5.84 5.95
CA ASN A 63 10.47 -7.12 6.14
C ASN A 63 9.66 -8.30 5.59
N ILE A 64 9.23 -8.23 4.32
CA ILE A 64 8.37 -9.24 3.72
C ILE A 64 9.01 -10.64 3.74
N ALA A 65 8.22 -11.63 4.17
CA ALA A 65 8.57 -13.04 4.01
C ALA A 65 7.96 -13.58 2.70
N PRO A 66 8.62 -14.54 2.02
CA PRO A 66 8.09 -15.13 0.78
C PRO A 66 6.66 -15.69 0.92
N ASP A 67 6.35 -16.28 2.07
CA ASP A 67 5.04 -16.88 2.35
C ASP A 67 3.92 -15.83 2.50
N ASP A 68 4.28 -14.59 2.85
CA ASP A 68 3.34 -13.48 3.08
C ASP A 68 3.03 -12.69 1.79
N ALA A 69 3.79 -12.92 0.70
CA ALA A 69 3.70 -12.13 -0.53
C ALA A 69 2.33 -12.22 -1.22
N LEU A 70 1.63 -13.35 -1.06
CA LEU A 70 0.30 -13.57 -1.66
C LEU A 70 -0.80 -12.73 -0.98
N ASP A 71 -0.59 -12.32 0.27
CA ASP A 71 -1.59 -11.60 1.07
C ASP A 71 -1.54 -10.07 0.90
N VAL A 72 -0.52 -9.56 0.19
CA VAL A 72 -0.29 -8.11 0.01
C VAL A 72 -1.49 -7.44 -0.66
N VAL A 73 -2.01 -8.03 -1.74
CA VAL A 73 -3.16 -7.47 -2.48
C VAL A 73 -4.41 -7.45 -1.60
N GLY A 74 -4.66 -8.49 -0.83
CA GLY A 74 -5.80 -8.55 0.09
C GLY A 74 -5.74 -7.49 1.18
N ALA A 75 -4.55 -7.20 1.70
CA ALA A 75 -4.34 -6.14 2.68
C ALA A 75 -4.59 -4.74 2.08
N ILE A 76 -4.17 -4.50 0.83
CA ILE A 76 -4.43 -3.24 0.13
C ILE A 76 -5.93 -3.08 -0.17
N GLN A 77 -6.61 -4.14 -0.61
CA GLN A 77 -8.06 -4.11 -0.82
C GLN A 77 -8.82 -3.81 0.48
N TRP A 78 -8.41 -4.42 1.59
CA TRP A 78 -8.97 -4.11 2.90
C TRP A 78 -8.77 -2.63 3.29
N TYR A 79 -7.58 -2.07 3.01
CA TYR A 79 -7.33 -0.66 3.25
C TYR A 79 -8.15 0.25 2.32
N ALA A 80 -8.37 -0.16 1.07
CA ALA A 80 -9.22 0.53 0.12
C ALA A 80 -10.68 0.63 0.62
N GLU A 81 -11.21 -0.44 1.21
CA GLU A 81 -12.50 -0.40 1.92
C GLU A 81 -12.47 0.56 3.11
N TYR A 82 -11.40 0.54 3.92
CA TYR A 82 -11.24 1.44 5.07
C TYR A 82 -11.27 2.92 4.69
N VAL A 83 -10.67 3.31 3.55
CA VAL A 83 -10.67 4.70 3.06
C VAL A 83 -11.90 5.05 2.19
N ASP A 84 -12.95 4.21 2.21
CA ASP A 84 -14.19 4.38 1.46
C ASP A 84 -13.96 4.48 -0.07
N TYR A 85 -13.01 3.69 -0.58
CA TYR A 85 -12.68 3.60 -2.00
C TYR A 85 -12.37 2.15 -2.43
N PRO A 86 -13.32 1.21 -2.31
CA PRO A 86 -13.10 -0.22 -2.57
C PRO A 86 -12.69 -0.52 -4.02
N GLU A 87 -13.04 0.35 -4.96
CA GLU A 87 -12.68 0.26 -6.39
C GLU A 87 -11.25 0.76 -6.67
N MET A 88 -10.38 0.82 -5.65
CA MET A 88 -8.99 1.23 -5.82
C MET A 88 -8.30 0.31 -6.83
N GLU A 89 -7.83 0.91 -7.93
CA GLU A 89 -6.98 0.23 -8.89
C GLU A 89 -5.58 0.04 -8.28
N ILE A 90 -5.12 -1.21 -8.20
CA ILE A 90 -3.80 -1.56 -7.71
C ILE A 90 -2.87 -1.75 -8.90
N LEU A 91 -1.78 -0.98 -8.91
CA LEU A 91 -0.79 -0.92 -9.98
C LEU A 91 0.53 -1.57 -9.50
N PRO A 92 1.17 -2.40 -10.34
CA PRO A 92 2.46 -3.01 -9.99
C PRO A 92 3.65 -2.07 -10.15
N ASP A 93 3.53 -1.06 -11.02
CA ASP A 93 4.60 -0.12 -11.36
C ASP A 93 4.25 1.31 -10.90
N ASP A 94 5.27 2.12 -10.58
CA ASP A 94 5.06 3.52 -10.18
C ASP A 94 4.56 4.34 -11.38
N PRO A 95 3.30 4.83 -11.38
CA PRO A 95 2.74 5.55 -12.51
C PRO A 95 3.35 6.95 -12.71
N ARG A 96 4.23 7.41 -11.82
CA ARG A 96 5.01 8.64 -12.00
C ARG A 96 6.18 8.42 -12.97
N GLY A 97 6.68 7.19 -13.11
CA GLY A 97 7.78 6.83 -14.01
C GLY A 97 7.47 7.08 -15.49
N ASP A 98 6.20 6.92 -15.89
CA ASP A 98 5.75 7.11 -17.27
C ASP A 98 5.68 8.57 -17.73
N LYS A 99 5.85 9.54 -16.82
CA LYS A 99 5.83 10.98 -17.20
C LYS A 99 7.10 11.48 -17.88
N ASN A 100 8.07 10.60 -18.17
CA ASN A 100 9.34 10.94 -18.83
C ASN A 100 9.45 10.53 -20.31
N ILE A 101 8.36 10.10 -20.97
CA ILE A 101 8.36 9.83 -22.43
C ILE A 101 7.43 10.81 -23.14
N ALA A 102 7.84 12.08 -23.21
CA ALA A 102 7.35 13.01 -24.22
C ALA A 102 8.38 14.14 -24.43
N ILE A 103 9.39 13.88 -25.26
CA ILE A 103 10.08 14.90 -26.08
C ILE A 103 10.52 14.26 -27.39
#